data_AF-A0A950FRL6-F1
#
_entry.id   AF-A0A950FRL6-F1
#
_cell.length_a   1.000
_cell.length_b   1.000
_cell.length_c   1.000
_cell.angle_alpha   90.00
_cell.angle_beta   90.00
_cell.angle_gamma   90.00
#
_symmetry.space_group_name_H-M   'P 1'
#
loop_
_entity.id
_entity.type
_entity.pdbx_description
1 polymer ?
#
loop_
_entity_poly.entity_id
_entity_poly.type
_entity_poly.pdbx_seq_one_letter_code
_entity_poly.pdbx_strand_id
1 'polypeptide(L)'
;MIVSRTVELADPLARANVIDALCGPGAPAGVTEVAESGTAVTVRFDDAVSAAELVDDLIAIESLFVPAKFMRDLAVDEAAAIAAAGLGDPELNATRVIETYLNEPRP
;
A
#
# COMPACT_ATOMS: atom_id res chain seq x y z
N MET A 1 -24.60 -0.55 0.31
CA MET A 1 -24.92 -0.78 1.74
C MET A 1 -23.64 -0.53 2.52
N ILE A 2 -23.66 0.26 3.60
CA ILE A 2 -22.46 0.48 4.41
C ILE A 2 -22.18 -0.76 5.26
N VAL A 3 -20.98 -1.33 5.10
CA VAL A 3 -20.47 -2.49 5.80
C VAL A 3 -19.28 -2.08 6.66
N SER A 4 -19.06 -2.79 7.76
CA SER A 4 -17.88 -2.63 8.61
C SER A 4 -17.14 -3.95 8.76
N ARG A 5 -15.82 -3.90 8.71
CA ARG A 5 -14.90 -5.02 8.93
C ARG A 5 -13.86 -4.62 9.95
N THR A 6 -13.54 -5.55 10.86
CA THR A 6 -12.48 -5.37 11.84
C THR A 6 -11.55 -6.57 11.76
N VAL A 7 -10.25 -6.30 11.69
CA VAL A 7 -9.19 -7.30 11.65
C VAL A 7 -8.19 -7.04 12.77
N GLU A 8 -7.71 -8.10 13.39
CA GLU A 8 -6.67 -8.05 14.41
C GLU A 8 -5.31 -8.31 13.76
N LEU A 9 -4.41 -7.33 13.90
CA LEU A 9 -3.09 -7.31 13.30
C LEU A 9 -2.07 -6.97 14.37
N ALA A 10 -1.48 -8.02 14.97
CA ALA A 10 -0.49 -7.86 16.02
C ALA A 10 0.80 -7.19 15.52
N ASP A 11 1.20 -7.49 14.28
CA ASP A 11 2.39 -6.90 13.65
C ASP A 11 2.11 -5.42 13.27
N PRO A 12 2.86 -4.45 13.83
CA PRO A 12 2.74 -3.05 13.45
C PRO A 12 3.01 -2.75 11.97
N LEU A 13 3.87 -3.54 11.30
CA LEU A 13 4.13 -3.35 9.87
C LEU A 13 2.95 -3.78 9.02
N ALA A 14 2.36 -4.95 9.32
CA ALA A 14 1.14 -5.41 8.67
C ALA A 14 -0.01 -4.41 8.86
N ARG A 15 -0.15 -3.82 10.05
CA ARG A 15 -1.13 -2.73 10.28
C ARG A 15 -0.88 -1.53 9.39
N ALA A 16 0.36 -1.05 9.35
CA ALA A 16 0.71 0.11 8.54
C ALA A 16 0.41 -0.14 7.05
N ASN A 17 0.72 -1.33 6.53
CA ASN A 17 0.45 -1.70 5.14
C ASN A 17 -1.05 -1.75 4.85
N VAL A 18 -1.83 -2.41 5.71
CA VAL A 18 -3.29 -2.49 5.55
C VAL A 18 -3.93 -1.09 5.59
N ILE A 19 -3.49 -0.22 6.51
CA ILE A 19 -4.00 1.15 6.59
C ILE A 19 -3.63 1.95 5.33
N ASP A 20 -2.38 1.86 4.87
CA ASP A 20 -1.94 2.56 3.66
C ASP A 20 -2.66 2.05 2.41
N ALA A 21 -2.95 0.75 2.31
CA ALA A 21 -3.73 0.20 1.20
C ALA A 21 -5.19 0.67 1.21
N LEU A 22 -5.79 0.84 2.39
CA LEU A 22 -7.20 1.24 2.54
C LEU A 22 -7.43 2.75 2.54
N CYS A 23 -6.42 3.56 2.86
CA CYS A 23 -6.51 5.03 2.89
C CYS A 23 -5.64 5.72 1.84
N GLY A 24 -4.69 5.00 1.25
CA GLY A 24 -3.65 5.57 0.41
C GLY A 24 -4.06 5.70 -1.06
N PRO A 25 -3.12 6.17 -1.89
CA PRO A 25 -3.40 6.43 -3.29
C PRO A 25 -3.65 5.13 -4.07
N GLY A 26 -4.91 4.90 -4.43
CA GLY A 26 -5.39 3.65 -5.04
C GLY A 26 -6.36 2.85 -4.17
N ALA A 27 -6.70 3.36 -2.97
CA ALA A 27 -7.67 2.76 -2.09
C ALA A 27 -9.03 2.51 -2.78
N PRO A 28 -9.78 1.47 -2.36
CA PRO A 28 -11.10 1.21 -2.93
C PRO A 28 -12.03 2.41 -2.73
N ALA A 29 -12.66 2.87 -3.81
CA ALA A 29 -13.47 4.09 -3.81
C ALA A 29 -14.67 4.04 -2.84
N GLY A 30 -15.10 2.83 -2.46
CA GLY A 30 -16.15 2.62 -1.47
C GLY A 30 -15.71 2.81 -0.03
N VAL A 31 -14.42 2.88 0.28
CA VAL A 31 -13.92 3.09 1.64
C VAL A 31 -14.23 4.52 2.10
N THR A 32 -14.88 4.61 3.26
CA THR A 32 -15.32 5.90 3.84
C THR A 32 -14.57 6.25 5.11
N GLU A 33 -14.13 5.24 5.87
CA GLU A 33 -13.43 5.43 7.12
C GLU A 33 -12.54 4.21 7.42
N VAL A 34 -11.34 4.48 7.92
CA VAL A 34 -10.44 3.47 8.50
C VAL A 34 -9.97 4.00 9.85
N ALA A 35 -10.08 3.18 10.89
CA ALA A 35 -9.68 3.52 12.24
C ALA A 35 -8.77 2.43 12.82
N GLU A 36 -7.71 2.85 13.50
CA GLU A 36 -6.80 1.96 14.24
C GLU A 36 -7.06 2.10 15.74
N SER A 37 -7.13 0.96 16.45
CA SER A 37 -7.21 0.90 17.90
C SER A 37 -6.37 -0.24 18.43
N GLY A 38 -5.16 0.06 18.90
CA GLY A 38 -4.22 -0.96 19.37
C GLY A 38 -3.78 -1.88 18.24
N THR A 39 -4.19 -3.15 18.29
CA THR A 39 -3.94 -4.15 17.23
C THR A 39 -5.08 -4.26 16.23
N ALA A 40 -6.21 -3.62 16.50
CA ALA A 40 -7.40 -3.70 15.66
C ALA A 40 -7.38 -2.61 14.59
N VAL A 41 -7.65 -2.99 13.34
CA VAL A 41 -7.96 -2.06 12.25
C VAL A 41 -9.41 -2.27 11.84
N THR A 42 -10.21 -1.20 11.86
CA THR A 42 -11.61 -1.22 11.46
C THR A 42 -11.81 -0.37 10.22
N VAL A 43 -12.41 -0.95 9.18
CA VAL A 43 -12.77 -0.26 7.93
C VAL A 43 -14.28 -0.21 7.78
N ARG A 44 -14.77 0.93 7.27
CA ARG A 44 -16.17 1.14 6.88
C ARG A 44 -16.22 1.51 5.40
N PHE A 45 -17.04 0.81 4.64
CA PHE A 45 -17.13 1.00 3.20
C PHE A 45 -18.53 0.74 2.65
N ASP A 46 -18.85 1.31 1.49
CA ASP A 46 -20.06 1.02 0.73
C ASP A 46 -19.84 -0.17 -0.21
N ASP A 47 -20.46 -1.31 0.14
CA ASP A 47 -20.41 -2.56 -0.62
C ASP A 47 -21.02 -2.44 -2.03
N ALA A 48 -21.86 -1.42 -2.27
CA ALA A 48 -22.37 -1.15 -3.60
C ALA A 48 -21.32 -0.49 -4.52
N VAL A 49 -20.27 0.10 -3.95
CA VAL A 49 -19.19 0.82 -4.67
C VAL A 49 -17.93 -0.04 -4.74
N SER A 50 -17.59 -0.73 -3.65
CA SER A 50 -16.46 -1.65 -3.59
C SER A 50 -16.91 -2.94 -2.93
N ALA A 51 -16.92 -4.03 -3.69
CA ALA A 51 -17.40 -5.32 -3.22
C ALA A 51 -16.63 -5.76 -1.96
N ALA A 52 -17.36 -6.30 -0.98
CA ALA A 52 -16.78 -6.74 0.28
C ALA A 52 -15.63 -7.76 0.09
N GLU A 53 -15.75 -8.65 -0.89
CA GLU A 53 -14.69 -9.61 -1.23
C GLU A 53 -13.39 -8.93 -1.63
N LEU A 54 -13.44 -7.83 -2.38
CA LEU A 54 -12.24 -7.07 -2.77
C LEU A 54 -11.57 -6.40 -1.56
N VAL A 55 -12.38 -5.91 -0.61
CA VAL A 55 -11.84 -5.31 0.63
C VAL A 55 -11.23 -6.39 1.52
N ASP A 56 -11.90 -7.55 1.64
CA ASP A 56 -11.42 -8.68 2.43
C ASP A 56 -10.12 -9.27 1.82
N ASP A 57 -10.03 -9.38 0.49
CA ASP A 57 -8.83 -9.81 -0.23
C ASP A 57 -7.66 -8.85 -0.04
N LEU A 58 -7.92 -7.54 -0.12
CA LEU A 58 -6.89 -6.52 0.10
C LEU A 58 -6.32 -6.60 1.52
N ILE A 59 -7.19 -6.72 2.53
CA ILE A 59 -6.76 -6.91 3.92
C ILE A 59 -5.91 -8.18 4.05
N ALA A 60 -6.35 -9.29 3.44
CA ALA A 60 -5.62 -10.54 3.51
C ALA A 60 -4.22 -10.44 2.89
N ILE A 61 -4.09 -9.85 1.70
CA ILE A 61 -2.81 -9.68 1.01
C ILE A 61 -1.86 -8.80 1.84
N GLU A 62 -2.32 -7.63 2.24
CA GLU A 62 -1.49 -6.63 2.92
C GLU A 62 -1.14 -7.03 4.37
N SER A 63 -1.96 -7.91 4.97
CA SER A 63 -1.65 -8.49 6.28
C SER A 63 -0.48 -9.49 6.25
N LEU A 64 -0.22 -10.10 5.09
CA LEU A 64 0.84 -11.10 4.89
C LEU A 64 2.06 -10.51 4.18
N PHE A 65 1.84 -9.49 3.36
CA PHE A 65 2.88 -8.84 2.59
C PHE A 65 3.67 -7.88 3.50
N VAL A 66 4.79 -8.36 4.03
CA VAL A 66 5.85 -7.49 4.54
C VAL A 66 6.85 -7.34 3.40
N PRO A 67 6.78 -6.29 2.57
CA PRO A 67 7.89 -6.02 1.67
C PRO A 67 9.10 -5.81 2.57
N ALA A 68 10.10 -6.69 2.45
CA ALA A 68 11.38 -6.44 3.07
C ALA A 68 11.83 -5.09 2.54
N LYS A 69 11.76 -4.05 3.38
CA LYS A 69 12.34 -2.73 3.11
C LYS A 69 13.84 -2.96 3.01
N PHE A 70 14.29 -3.40 1.85
CA PHE A 70 15.69 -3.30 1.46
C PHE A 70 15.92 -1.84 1.14
N MET A 71 16.08 -1.02 2.19
CA MET A 71 16.76 0.26 2.05
C MET A 71 18.23 -0.04 1.86
N ARG A 72 18.59 -0.42 0.63
CA ARG A 72 19.97 -0.44 0.18
C ARG A 72 20.15 0.79 -0.70
N ASP A 73 21.18 1.58 -0.42
CA ASP A 73 21.63 2.62 -1.34
C ASP A 73 21.99 1.94 -2.67
N LEU A 74 21.15 2.17 -3.68
CA LEU A 74 21.42 1.73 -5.05
C LEU A 74 22.30 2.78 -5.70
N ALA A 75 23.38 2.34 -6.35
CA ALA A 75 24.13 3.23 -7.23
C ALA A 75 23.21 3.74 -8.34
N VAL A 76 23.41 5.00 -8.77
CA VAL A 76 22.55 5.67 -9.78
C VAL A 76 22.37 4.82 -11.04
N ASP A 77 23.45 4.15 -11.48
CA ASP A 77 23.43 3.30 -12.68
C ASP A 77 22.59 2.02 -12.48
N GLU A 78 22.56 1.49 -11.25
CA GLU A 78 21.76 0.29 -10.89
C GLU A 78 20.27 0.65 -10.78
N ALA A 79 19.95 1.80 -10.20
CA ALA A 79 18.57 2.32 -10.17
C ALA A 79 18.03 2.59 -11.58
N ALA A 80 18.85 3.18 -12.46
CA ALA A 80 18.48 3.41 -13.86
C ALA A 80 18.22 2.11 -14.62
N ALA A 81 19.02 1.06 -14.38
CA ALA A 81 18.83 -0.25 -14.99
C ALA A 81 17.53 -0.94 -14.51
N ILE A 82 17.20 -0.86 -13.22
CA ILE A 82 15.95 -1.39 -12.67
C ILE A 82 14.74 -0.64 -13.23
N ALA A 83 14.81 0.70 -13.30
CA ALA A 83 13.76 1.52 -13.89
C ALA A 83 13.55 1.21 -15.38
N ALA A 84 14.64 1.03 -16.14
CA ALA A 84 14.58 0.64 -17.54
C ALA A 84 13.98 -0.76 -17.75
N ALA A 85 14.27 -1.71 -16.85
CA ALA A 85 13.68 -3.05 -16.88
C ALA A 85 12.17 -3.01 -16.53
N GLY A 86 11.77 -2.18 -15.56
CA GLY A 86 10.36 -1.96 -15.21
C GLY A 86 9.55 -1.24 -16.29
N LEU A 87 10.17 -0.37 -17.09
CA LEU A 87 9.52 0.31 -18.23
C LEU A 87 9.19 -0.65 -19.40
N GLY A 88 9.77 -1.85 -19.41
CA GLY A 88 9.48 -2.89 -20.40
C GLY A 88 8.21 -3.69 -20.10
N ASP A 89 7.64 -3.54 -18.89
CA ASP A 89 6.44 -4.23 -18.43
C ASP A 89 5.37 -3.18 -18.05
N PRO A 90 4.28 -3.03 -18.83
CA PRO A 90 3.39 -1.86 -18.77
C PRO A 90 2.52 -1.77 -17.50
N GLU A 91 2.67 -2.66 -16.51
CA GLU A 91 1.85 -2.64 -15.29
C GLU A 91 2.40 -1.79 -14.13
N LEU A 92 3.61 -1.22 -14.23
CA LEU A 92 4.15 -0.33 -13.21
C LEU A 92 4.19 1.11 -13.68
N ASN A 93 3.26 1.92 -13.15
CA ASN A 93 3.12 3.35 -13.43
C ASN A 93 4.43 4.11 -13.12
N ALA A 94 5.13 4.54 -14.18
CA ALA A 94 6.50 5.05 -14.18
C ALA A 94 6.72 6.37 -13.39
N THR A 95 5.66 7.00 -12.87
CA THR A 95 5.73 8.25 -12.12
C THR A 95 6.09 8.08 -10.64
N ARG A 96 5.99 6.88 -10.05
CA ARG A 96 6.26 6.67 -8.61
C ARG A 96 7.70 6.35 -8.23
N VAL A 97 8.56 6.00 -9.20
CA VAL A 97 9.94 5.58 -8.89
C VAL A 97 10.83 6.78 -8.56
N ILE A 98 10.62 7.94 -9.17
CA ILE A 98 11.55 9.06 -9.08
C ILE A 98 11.49 9.78 -7.72
N GLU A 99 10.30 9.88 -7.11
CA GLU A 99 10.12 10.62 -5.84
C GLU A 99 10.64 9.86 -4.61
N THR A 100 10.77 8.54 -4.68
CA THR A 100 11.19 7.72 -3.52
C THR A 100 12.71 7.71 -3.31
N TYR A 101 13.51 8.01 -4.36
CA TYR A 101 14.97 7.79 -4.35
C TYR A 101 15.83 9.05 -4.52
N LEU A 102 15.24 10.23 -4.70
CA LEU A 102 15.98 11.50 -4.80
C LEU A 102 15.85 12.29 -3.50
N ASN A 103 16.70 11.99 -2.53
CA ASN A 103 16.96 12.90 -1.41
C ASN A 103 18.20 13.72 -1.76
N GLU A 104 18.01 14.89 -2.38
CA GLU A 104 19.10 15.82 -2.66
C GLU A 104 19.63 16.43 -1.33
N PRO A 105 20.94 16.40 -1.06
CA PRO A 105 21.51 17.23 0.00
C PRO A 105 21.42 18.70 -0.47
N ARG A 106 20.55 19.48 0.18
CA ARG A 106 20.49 20.94 -0.05
C ARG A 106 21.81 21.60 0.42
N PRO A 107 22.32 22.60 -0.33
CA PRO A 107 23.54 23.34 0.01
C PRO A 107 23.40 24.21 1.26
#